data_AF-A0A3D8TYR3-F1
#
_entry.id   AF-A0A3D8TYR3-F1
#
_cell.length_a   1.000
_cell.length_b   1.000
_cell.length_c   1.000
_cell.angle_alpha   90.00
_cell.angle_beta   90.00
_cell.angle_gamma   90.00
#
_symmetry.space_group_name_H-M   'P 1'
#
loop_
_entity.id
_entity.type
_entity.pdbx_description
1 polymer ?
#
loop_
_entity_poly.entity_id
_entity_poly.type
_entity_poly.pdbx_seq_one_letter_code
_entity_poly.pdbx_strand_id
1 'polypeptide(L)'
;QGYVGVKQERFGGDDDVRPKFPGSPAELSTLGEPTYRLHQALIALRRRNPWLLDARTEAVKLENKHFVYRSTSADAQHSLTVDLNIEQSPTFTIRNADGSTAYQW
;
A
#
# COMPACT_ATOMS: atom_id res chain seq x y z
N GLN A 1 -5.13 12.87 -1.62
CA GLN A 1 -5.30 13.36 -3.01
C GLN A 1 -5.48 12.16 -3.93
N GLY A 2 -6.46 12.20 -4.82
CA GLY A 2 -6.81 11.09 -5.73
C GLY A 2 -7.12 11.61 -7.13
N TYR A 3 -6.23 12.43 -7.66
CA TYR A 3 -6.39 13.08 -8.97
C TYR A 3 -6.06 12.11 -10.11
N VAL A 4 -6.67 12.33 -11.28
CA VAL A 4 -6.47 11.49 -12.47
C VAL A 4 -5.07 11.70 -13.08
N GLY A 5 -4.45 12.87 -12.88
CA GLY A 5 -3.11 13.16 -13.37
C GLY A 5 -3.05 13.30 -14.90
N VAL A 6 -4.00 14.01 -15.51
CA VAL A 6 -4.03 14.21 -16.96
C VAL A 6 -3.04 15.30 -17.36
N LYS A 7 -2.03 14.94 -18.16
CA LYS A 7 -1.11 15.89 -18.79
C LYS A 7 -1.78 16.54 -20.01
N GLN A 8 -1.65 17.86 -20.15
CA GLN A 8 -2.21 18.62 -21.27
C GLN A 8 -1.14 19.48 -21.94
N GLU A 9 -1.23 19.65 -23.26
CA GLU A 9 -0.31 20.49 -24.04
C GLU A 9 -0.81 21.95 -24.06
N ARG A 10 -0.78 22.59 -22.89
CA ARG A 10 -1.07 24.01 -22.69
C ARG A 10 -0.26 24.56 -21.52
N PHE A 11 -0.20 25.87 -21.38
CA PHE A 11 0.37 26.49 -20.17
C PHE A 11 -0.38 26.00 -18.92
N GLY A 12 0.35 25.56 -17.89
CA GLY A 12 -0.23 24.94 -16.69
C GLY A 12 -0.78 23.51 -16.92
N GLY A 13 -0.53 22.90 -18.07
CA GLY A 13 -1.10 21.59 -18.42
C GLY A 13 -0.60 20.40 -17.60
N ASP A 14 0.38 20.61 -16.73
CA ASP A 14 0.89 19.62 -15.78
C ASP A 14 0.33 19.82 -14.35
N ASP A 15 -0.53 20.81 -14.13
CA ASP A 15 -0.98 21.18 -12.76
C ASP A 15 -1.76 20.03 -12.09
N ASP A 16 -2.50 19.23 -12.86
CA ASP A 16 -3.20 18.03 -12.37
C ASP A 16 -2.24 16.86 -12.07
N VAL A 17 -1.06 16.84 -12.70
CA VAL A 17 0.00 15.84 -12.49
C VAL A 17 0.89 16.23 -11.31
N ARG A 18 1.13 17.52 -11.14
CA ARG A 18 1.99 18.11 -10.11
C ARG A 18 1.20 19.11 -9.27
N PRO A 19 0.11 18.67 -8.61
CA PRO A 19 -0.64 19.56 -7.75
C PRO A 19 0.28 20.06 -6.64
N LYS A 20 0.19 21.35 -6.33
CA LYS A 20 0.91 21.93 -5.20
C LYS A 20 0.54 21.15 -3.93
N PHE A 21 1.54 20.78 -3.15
CA PHE A 21 1.29 20.15 -1.86
C PHE A 21 0.56 21.14 -0.94
N PRO A 22 -0.55 20.74 -0.29
CA PRO A 22 -1.32 21.64 0.55
C PRO A 22 -0.49 22.17 1.71
N GLY A 23 -0.80 23.41 2.15
CA GLY A 23 -0.09 24.05 3.26
C GLY A 23 -0.49 23.47 4.62
N SER A 24 -1.66 22.84 4.70
CA SER A 24 -2.17 22.20 5.91
C SER A 24 -2.93 20.90 5.60
N PRO A 25 -3.02 19.96 6.56
CA PRO A 25 -3.82 18.74 6.37
C PRO A 25 -5.31 19.00 6.10
N ALA A 26 -5.86 20.13 6.55
CA ALA A 26 -7.26 20.50 6.32
C ALA A 26 -7.58 20.79 4.84
N GLU A 27 -6.56 21.04 4.03
CA GLU A 27 -6.67 21.29 2.59
C GLU A 27 -6.55 19.99 1.75
N LEU A 28 -6.39 18.83 2.39
CA LEU A 28 -6.38 17.56 1.67
C LEU A 28 -7.76 17.27 1.08
N SER A 29 -7.81 16.86 -0.19
CA SER A 29 -9.06 16.42 -0.82
C SER A 29 -9.59 15.16 -0.13
N THR A 30 -10.90 15.17 0.14
CA THR A 30 -11.66 14.01 0.61
C THR A 30 -11.62 12.83 -0.38
N LEU A 31 -11.38 13.08 -1.67
CA LEU A 31 -11.22 12.03 -2.69
C LEU A 31 -10.12 11.03 -2.34
N GLY A 32 -9.05 11.49 -1.67
CA GLY A 32 -7.95 10.61 -1.28
C GLY A 32 -8.01 10.14 0.17
N GLU A 33 -9.11 10.35 0.88
CA GLU A 33 -9.23 9.92 2.27
C GLU A 33 -9.03 8.40 2.44
N PRO A 34 -9.61 7.51 1.61
CA PRO A 34 -9.37 6.08 1.72
C PRO A 34 -7.88 5.73 1.58
N THR A 35 -7.19 6.32 0.61
CA THR A 35 -5.75 6.16 0.40
C THR A 35 -4.94 6.71 1.58
N TYR A 36 -5.33 7.86 2.14
CA TYR A 36 -4.68 8.44 3.30
C TYR A 36 -4.78 7.52 4.53
N ARG A 37 -5.97 6.99 4.83
CA ARG A 37 -6.17 6.02 5.92
C ARG A 37 -5.39 4.73 5.70
N LEU A 38 -5.38 4.24 4.46
CA LEU A 38 -4.58 3.07 4.08
C LEU A 38 -3.08 3.30 4.37
N HIS A 39 -2.51 4.44 3.97
CA HIS A 39 -1.11 4.75 4.26
C HIS A 39 -0.83 4.79 5.77
N GLN A 40 -1.70 5.43 6.55
CA GLN A 40 -1.56 5.46 8.01
C GLN A 40 -1.56 4.04 8.61
N ALA A 41 -2.47 3.18 8.16
CA ALA A 41 -2.57 1.81 8.63
C ALA A 41 -1.33 0.97 8.27
N LEU A 42 -0.83 1.08 7.03
CA LEU A 42 0.37 0.36 6.59
C LEU A 42 1.64 0.85 7.28
N ILE A 43 1.79 2.17 7.50
CA ILE A 43 2.89 2.73 8.29
C ILE A 43 2.83 2.22 9.74
N ALA A 44 1.64 2.20 10.35
CA ALA A 44 1.46 1.67 11.69
C ALA A 44 1.81 0.17 11.76
N LEU A 45 1.38 -0.62 10.77
CA LEU A 45 1.74 -2.04 10.65
C LEU A 45 3.26 -2.23 10.55
N ARG A 46 3.93 -1.48 9.68
CA ARG A 46 5.40 -1.54 9.53
C ARG A 46 6.13 -1.14 10.82
N ARG A 47 5.64 -0.14 11.55
CA ARG A 47 6.22 0.30 12.83
C ARG A 47 6.05 -0.74 13.95
N ARG A 48 4.89 -1.42 14.00
CA ARG A 48 4.65 -2.55 14.93
C ARG A 48 5.46 -3.80 14.60
N ASN A 49 5.94 -3.91 13.36
CA ASN A 49 6.75 -5.02 12.86
C ASN A 49 8.14 -4.50 12.44
N PRO A 50 9.00 -4.08 13.39
CA PRO A 50 10.30 -3.49 13.08
C PRO A 50 11.21 -4.43 12.28
N TRP A 51 11.08 -5.74 12.49
CA TRP A 51 11.77 -6.84 11.79
C TRP A 51 11.53 -6.87 10.27
N LEU A 52 10.55 -6.13 9.75
CA LEU A 52 10.36 -5.97 8.31
C LEU A 52 11.47 -5.14 7.64
N LEU A 53 12.34 -4.49 8.41
CA LEU A 53 13.44 -3.68 7.87
C LEU A 53 14.41 -4.50 7.02
N ASP A 54 14.75 -5.69 7.51
CA ASP A 54 15.76 -6.61 6.98
C ASP A 54 15.14 -7.96 6.58
N ALA A 55 13.81 -8.03 6.51
CA ALA A 55 13.09 -9.23 6.14
C ALA A 55 13.43 -9.68 4.72
N ARG A 56 13.59 -10.99 4.55
CA ARG A 56 13.68 -11.62 3.22
C ARG A 56 12.27 -11.80 2.69
N THR A 57 12.04 -11.34 1.47
CA THR A 57 10.74 -11.47 0.79
C THR A 57 10.83 -12.47 -0.34
N GLU A 58 9.91 -13.42 -0.36
CA GLU A 58 9.80 -14.44 -1.41
C GLU A 58 8.40 -14.46 -2.02
N ALA A 59 8.33 -14.81 -3.31
CA ALA A 59 7.07 -15.04 -4.00
C ALA A 59 6.53 -16.43 -3.61
N VAL A 60 5.33 -16.46 -3.03
CA VAL A 60 4.59 -17.70 -2.72
C VAL A 60 3.73 -18.11 -3.91
N LYS A 61 3.11 -17.12 -4.59
CA LYS A 61 2.28 -17.31 -5.77
C LYS A 61 2.50 -16.13 -6.70
N LEU A 62 2.72 -16.38 -7.99
CA LEU A 62 2.87 -15.34 -9.00
C LEU A 62 2.05 -15.69 -10.25
N GLU A 63 0.93 -15.01 -10.41
CA GLU A 63 0.06 -15.07 -11.57
C GLU A 63 -0.21 -13.66 -12.08
N ASN A 64 -0.74 -13.54 -13.31
CA ASN A 64 -0.96 -12.24 -13.96
C ASN A 64 -1.83 -11.27 -13.14
N LYS A 65 -2.79 -11.80 -12.36
CA LYS A 65 -3.75 -10.99 -11.57
C LYS A 65 -3.77 -11.33 -10.08
N HIS A 66 -2.91 -12.24 -9.63
CA HIS A 66 -2.84 -12.68 -8.24
C HIS A 66 -1.39 -12.87 -7.83
N PHE A 67 -0.94 -12.08 -6.86
CA PHE A 67 0.40 -12.16 -6.29
C PHE A 67 0.31 -12.40 -4.79
N VAL A 68 1.01 -13.43 -4.31
CA VAL A 68 1.17 -13.69 -2.88
C VAL A 68 2.66 -13.69 -2.58
N TYR A 69 3.09 -12.88 -1.61
CA TYR A 69 4.45 -12.90 -1.11
C TYR A 69 4.49 -13.08 0.40
N ARG A 70 5.61 -13.64 0.87
CA ARG A 70 5.90 -13.79 2.29
C ARG A 70 7.15 -13.01 2.63
N SER A 71 7.08 -12.21 3.67
CA SER A 71 8.25 -11.56 4.27
C SER A 71 8.56 -12.24 5.60
N THR A 72 9.81 -12.67 5.76
CA THR A 72 10.30 -13.41 6.93
C THR A 72 11.50 -12.68 7.53
N SER A 73 11.54 -12.53 8.85
CA SER A 73 12.66 -11.87 9.55
C SER A 73 13.99 -12.61 9.31
N ALA A 74 15.11 -11.91 9.49
CA ALA A 74 16.44 -12.45 9.26
C ALA A 74 16.75 -13.71 10.11
N ASP A 75 16.18 -13.78 11.31
CA ASP A 75 16.28 -14.91 12.26
C ASP A 75 15.17 -15.97 12.09
N ALA A 76 14.30 -15.80 11.09
CA ALA A 76 13.14 -16.64 10.79
C ALA A 76 12.11 -16.80 11.92
N GLN A 77 12.12 -15.93 12.94
CA GLN A 77 11.17 -15.97 14.06
C GLN A 77 9.82 -15.29 13.75
N HIS A 78 9.80 -14.39 12.77
CA HIS A 78 8.62 -13.64 12.39
C HIS A 78 8.35 -13.77 10.91
N SER A 79 7.07 -13.83 10.54
CA SER A 79 6.67 -13.70 9.15
C SER A 79 5.29 -13.07 9.02
N LEU A 80 5.05 -12.50 7.84
CA LEU A 80 3.73 -12.11 7.37
C LEU A 80 3.57 -12.53 5.91
N THR A 81 2.33 -12.77 5.50
CA THR A 81 1.97 -13.08 4.12
C THR A 81 1.05 -12.00 3.59
N VAL A 82 1.34 -11.50 2.39
CA VAL A 82 0.51 -10.52 1.69
C VAL A 82 -0.08 -11.16 0.46
N ASP A 83 -1.41 -11.08 0.36
CA ASP A 83 -2.21 -11.56 -0.75
C ASP A 83 -2.74 -10.35 -1.51
N LEU A 84 -2.39 -10.21 -2.79
CA LEU A 84 -2.82 -9.14 -3.69
C LEU A 84 -3.61 -9.74 -4.86
N ASN A 85 -4.89 -9.41 -5.00
CA ASN A 85 -5.73 -9.94 -6.07
C ASN A 85 -6.46 -8.82 -6.82
N ILE A 86 -6.33 -8.81 -8.15
CA ILE A 86 -6.96 -7.83 -9.06
C ILE A 86 -7.85 -8.49 -10.12
N GLU A 87 -8.26 -9.74 -9.91
CA GLU A 87 -9.02 -10.52 -10.89
C GLU A 87 -10.46 -10.03 -11.05
N GLN A 88 -11.07 -9.60 -9.96
CA GLN A 88 -12.39 -8.97 -9.92
C GLN A 88 -12.25 -7.52 -9.47
N SER A 89 -12.68 -7.21 -8.24
CA SER A 89 -12.33 -5.96 -7.57
C SER A 89 -10.96 -6.13 -6.92
N PRO A 90 -10.05 -5.14 -7.05
CA PRO A 90 -8.78 -5.15 -6.34
C PRO A 90 -9.03 -5.36 -4.83
N THR A 91 -8.32 -6.32 -4.25
CA THR A 91 -8.35 -6.63 -2.82
C THR A 91 -6.92 -6.90 -2.36
N PHE A 92 -6.68 -6.67 -1.08
CA PHE A 92 -5.50 -7.24 -0.47
C PHE A 92 -5.71 -7.62 0.99
N THR A 93 -5.01 -8.68 1.41
CA THR A 93 -5.02 -9.16 2.79
C THR A 93 -3.59 -9.35 3.28
N ILE A 94 -3.30 -8.85 4.48
CA ILE A 94 -2.04 -9.10 5.19
C ILE A 94 -2.36 -10.04 6.34
N ARG A 95 -1.71 -11.21 6.38
CA ARG A 95 -1.86 -12.22 7.43
C ARG A 95 -0.57 -12.35 8.25
N ASN A 96 -0.72 -12.46 9.56
CA ASN A 96 0.37 -12.82 10.46
C ASN A 96 0.73 -14.31 10.30
N ALA A 97 1.86 -14.72 10.88
CA ALA A 97 2.30 -16.12 10.87
C ALA A 97 1.29 -17.11 11.47
N ASP A 98 0.48 -16.67 12.44
CA ASP A 98 -0.58 -17.45 13.07
C ASP A 98 -1.87 -17.54 12.24
N GLY A 99 -1.89 -16.94 11.04
CA GLY A 99 -3.03 -16.89 10.14
C GLY A 99 -4.03 -15.78 10.44
N SER A 100 -3.86 -15.02 11.53
CA SER A 100 -4.73 -13.88 11.84
C SER A 100 -4.55 -12.74 10.84
N THR A 101 -5.64 -12.04 10.53
CA THR A 101 -5.61 -10.89 9.61
C THR A 101 -5.04 -9.66 10.31
N ALA A 102 -3.88 -9.19 9.84
CA ALA A 102 -3.27 -7.94 10.29
C ALA A 102 -3.91 -6.71 9.63
N TYR A 103 -4.35 -6.84 8.37
CA TYR A 103 -5.07 -5.81 7.64
C TYR A 103 -5.79 -6.41 6.43
N GLN A 104 -6.94 -5.85 6.05
CA GLN A 104 -7.67 -6.20 4.84
C GLN A 104 -8.28 -4.96 4.20
N TRP A 105 -8.27 -4.91 2.87
CA TRP A 105 -8.95 -3.92 2.05
C TRP A 105 -9.75 -4.61 0.96
#